data_AF-A0A3E0QQ19-F1
#
_entry.id   AF-A0A3E0QQ19-F1
#
_cell.length_a   1.000
_cell.length_b   1.000
_cell.length_c   1.000
_cell.angle_alpha   90.00
_cell.angle_beta   90.00
_cell.angle_gamma   90.00
#
_symmetry.space_group_name_H-M   'P 1'
#
loop_
_entity.id
_entity.type
_entity.pdbx_description
1 polymer ?
#
loop_
_entity_poly.entity_id
_entity_poly.type
_entity_poly.pdbx_seq_one_letter_code
_entity_poly.pdbx_strand_id
1 'polypeptide(L)'
;MAAGTGKSRSRLIVWIGAILAAILALLVVITEVSKSLERTQAEVWRLNWGFDTPEPEQLERILAYPGRDHAQYSIARYSEEAVREMLAMPDWVSIESATGYVSALIDAFMTDLQQWYPEDREKIAQLFVQHPPVFDEQDYYLVKNESDGDRLIAVLNPDLRTLYVLESYQ
;
A
#
# COMPACT_ATOMS: atom_id res chain seq x y z
N MET A 1 59.83 7.45 41.20
CA MET A 1 58.78 6.41 41.11
C MET A 1 57.66 6.95 40.23
N ALA A 2 57.61 6.56 38.96
CA ALA A 2 56.54 6.94 38.04
C ALA A 2 56.27 5.75 37.10
N ALA A 3 55.34 4.89 37.50
CA ALA A 3 54.85 3.81 36.66
C ALA A 3 53.41 3.51 37.05
N GLY A 4 52.45 3.82 36.18
CA GLY A 4 51.04 3.49 36.49
C GLY A 4 49.97 4.00 35.53
N THR A 5 50.28 4.79 34.49
CA THR A 5 49.24 5.46 33.69
C THR A 5 49.01 4.87 32.29
N GLY A 6 49.96 4.09 31.74
CA GLY A 6 49.86 3.55 30.36
C GLY A 6 48.90 2.36 30.19
N LYS A 7 48.84 1.45 31.17
CA LYS A 7 48.06 0.20 31.09
C LYS A 7 46.55 0.41 31.31
N SER A 8 46.18 1.51 31.96
CA SER A 8 44.78 1.90 32.20
C SER A 8 44.15 2.54 30.96
N ARG A 9 44.91 3.40 30.26
CA ARG A 9 44.45 4.07 29.02
C ARG A 9 44.25 3.10 27.85
N SER A 10 45.11 2.10 27.69
CA SER A 10 44.96 1.09 26.62
C SER A 10 43.72 0.20 26.82
N ARG A 11 43.39 -0.15 28.07
CA ARG A 11 42.17 -0.88 28.40
C ARG A 11 40.92 -0.05 28.15
N LEU A 12 40.95 1.25 28.47
CA LEU A 12 39.83 2.17 28.23
C LEU A 12 39.51 2.29 26.73
N ILE A 13 40.53 2.40 25.88
CA ILE A 13 40.36 2.48 24.42
C ILE A 13 39.74 1.19 23.86
N VAL A 14 40.17 0.02 24.35
CA VAL A 14 39.60 -1.27 23.95
C VAL A 14 38.12 -1.39 24.35
N TRP A 15 37.76 -0.96 25.56
CA TRP A 15 36.36 -0.96 26.00
C TRP A 15 35.48 0.01 25.22
N ILE A 16 35.98 1.20 24.90
CA ILE A 16 35.25 2.17 24.05
C ILE A 16 35.04 1.59 22.65
N GLY A 17 36.06 0.96 22.07
CA GLY A 17 35.94 0.28 20.78
C GLY A 17 34.93 -0.87 20.80
N ALA A 18 34.92 -1.69 21.85
CA ALA A 18 33.97 -2.78 22.02
C ALA A 18 32.52 -2.27 22.16
N ILE A 19 32.31 -1.20 22.92
CA ILE A 19 31.00 -0.57 23.08
C ILE A 19 30.51 0.01 21.75
N LEU A 20 31.36 0.72 21.01
CA LEU A 20 31.01 1.27 19.70
C LEU A 20 30.68 0.17 18.68
N ALA A 21 31.43 -0.93 18.67
CA ALA A 21 31.15 -2.07 17.80
C ALA A 21 29.81 -2.75 18.15
N ALA A 22 29.49 -2.87 19.45
CA ALA A 22 28.22 -3.42 19.89
C ALA A 22 27.02 -2.52 19.51
N ILE A 23 27.17 -1.20 19.64
CA ILE A 23 26.16 -0.22 19.21
C ILE A 23 25.94 -0.30 17.69
N LEU A 24 27.03 -0.37 16.92
CA LEU A 24 26.94 -0.47 15.46
C LEU A 24 26.25 -1.77 15.02
N ALA A 25 26.59 -2.90 15.65
CA ALA A 25 25.94 -4.18 15.38
C ALA A 25 24.45 -4.14 15.74
N LEU A 26 24.08 -3.51 16.86
CA LEU A 26 22.69 -3.33 17.26
C LEU A 26 21.92 -2.47 16.24
N LEU A 27 22.51 -1.38 15.75
CA LEU A 27 21.88 -0.53 14.75
C LEU A 27 21.64 -1.27 13.43
N VAL A 28 22.60 -2.07 12.96
CA VAL A 28 22.45 -2.90 11.75
C VAL A 28 21.31 -3.91 11.92
N VAL A 29 21.25 -4.60 13.06
CA VAL A 29 20.15 -5.54 13.36
C VAL A 29 18.81 -4.82 13.38
N ILE A 30 18.71 -3.66 14.04
CA ILE A 30 17.48 -2.87 14.07
C ILE A 30 17.07 -2.48 12.65
N THR A 31 17.99 -1.97 11.82
CA THR A 31 17.65 -1.55 10.45
C THR A 31 17.21 -2.69 9.56
N GLU A 32 17.84 -3.86 9.66
CA GLU A 32 17.45 -5.03 8.84
C GLU A 32 16.12 -5.63 9.32
N VAL A 33 15.88 -5.68 10.64
CA VAL A 33 14.58 -6.07 11.19
C VAL A 33 13.50 -5.06 10.80
N SER A 34 13.77 -3.76 10.83
CA SER A 34 12.81 -2.74 10.40
C SER A 34 12.44 -2.88 8.92
N LYS A 35 13.41 -3.15 8.04
CA LYS A 35 13.14 -3.43 6.62
C LYS A 35 12.32 -4.70 6.41
N SER A 36 12.59 -5.75 7.19
CA SER A 36 11.80 -7.00 7.10
C SER A 36 10.39 -6.87 7.68
N LEU A 37 10.09 -5.77 8.37
CA LEU A 37 8.76 -5.48 8.94
C LEU A 37 7.93 -4.56 8.04
N GLU A 38 8.51 -3.97 6.99
CA GLU A 38 7.75 -3.21 5.99
C GLU A 38 6.97 -4.20 5.13
N ARG A 39 5.68 -4.34 5.43
CA ARG A 39 4.76 -5.14 4.62
C ARG A 39 4.61 -4.49 3.25
N THR A 40 4.71 -5.31 2.19
CA THR A 40 4.43 -4.82 0.84
C THR A 40 2.94 -4.54 0.68
N GLN A 41 2.55 -3.68 -0.26
CA GLN A 41 1.13 -3.37 -0.45
C GLN A 41 0.31 -4.62 -0.83
N ALA A 42 0.91 -5.57 -1.54
CA ALA A 42 0.32 -6.88 -1.81
C ALA A 42 0.00 -7.65 -0.52
N GLU A 43 0.91 -7.63 0.46
CA GLU A 43 0.66 -8.25 1.77
C GLU A 43 -0.42 -7.52 2.56
N VAL A 44 -0.47 -6.19 2.48
CA VAL A 44 -1.52 -5.38 3.11
C VAL A 44 -2.89 -5.74 2.54
N TRP A 45 -3.01 -5.82 1.21
CA TRP A 45 -4.27 -6.20 0.57
C TRP A 45 -4.70 -7.62 0.89
N ARG A 46 -3.77 -8.58 0.94
CA ARG A 46 -4.06 -9.95 1.38
C ARG A 46 -4.58 -9.99 2.82
N LEU A 47 -3.95 -9.24 3.73
CA LEU A 47 -4.30 -9.26 5.15
C LEU A 47 -5.61 -8.55 5.45
N ASN A 48 -5.89 -7.41 4.79
CA ASN A 48 -7.07 -6.61 5.05
C ASN A 48 -8.30 -7.10 4.28
N TRP A 49 -8.10 -7.63 3.07
CA TRP A 49 -9.22 -7.91 2.15
C TRP A 49 -9.28 -9.35 1.65
N GLY A 50 -8.31 -10.20 2.04
CA GLY A 50 -8.16 -11.52 1.44
C GLY A 50 -7.86 -11.46 -0.06
N PHE A 51 -7.36 -10.31 -0.55
CA PHE A 51 -7.08 -10.07 -1.95
C PHE A 51 -5.61 -10.40 -2.23
N ASP A 52 -5.36 -11.57 -2.81
CA ASP A 52 -4.03 -11.96 -3.27
C ASP A 52 -3.68 -11.25 -4.57
N THR A 53 -2.48 -10.68 -4.64
CA THR A 53 -1.90 -10.14 -5.87
C THR A 53 -0.38 -10.28 -5.84
N PRO A 54 0.28 -10.45 -6.99
CA PRO A 54 1.73 -10.34 -7.08
C PRO A 54 2.24 -8.98 -6.60
N GLU A 55 3.55 -8.85 -6.44
CA GLU A 55 4.14 -7.53 -6.20
C GLU A 55 4.09 -6.69 -7.49
N PRO A 56 3.62 -5.43 -7.42
CA PRO A 56 3.62 -4.56 -8.59
C PRO A 56 5.02 -4.06 -8.95
N GLU A 57 5.26 -3.83 -10.24
CA GLU A 57 6.48 -3.17 -10.73
C GLU A 57 6.52 -1.68 -10.31
N GLN A 58 5.35 -1.07 -10.18
CA GLN A 58 5.18 0.30 -9.73
C GLN A 58 3.90 0.43 -8.90
N LEU A 59 3.99 1.11 -7.76
CA LEU A 59 2.85 1.49 -6.94
C LEU A 59 2.85 3.00 -6.74
N GLU A 60 1.75 3.64 -7.12
CA GLU A 60 1.51 5.06 -6.88
C GLU A 60 0.31 5.21 -5.95
N ARG A 61 0.48 5.94 -4.84
CA ARG A 61 -0.60 6.28 -3.92
C ARG A 61 -1.13 7.67 -4.26
N ILE A 62 -2.33 7.73 -4.79
CA ILE A 62 -2.97 8.97 -5.28
C ILE A 62 -3.56 9.76 -4.11
N LEU A 63 -4.22 9.08 -3.18
CA LEU A 63 -4.73 9.68 -1.94
C LEU A 63 -4.56 8.73 -0.77
N ALA A 64 -4.35 9.32 0.41
CA ALA A 64 -4.27 8.62 1.68
C ALA A 64 -4.79 9.56 2.76
N TYR A 65 -5.99 9.30 3.25
CA TYR A 65 -6.54 10.02 4.39
C TYR A 65 -6.45 9.14 5.63
N PRO A 66 -5.58 9.48 6.60
CA PRO A 66 -5.54 8.79 7.88
C PRO A 66 -6.70 9.25 8.77
N GLY A 67 -7.11 8.43 9.72
CA GLY A 67 -8.10 8.82 10.71
C GLY A 67 -9.01 7.67 11.13
N ARG A 68 -10.18 8.04 11.66
CA ARG A 68 -11.24 7.09 11.98
C ARG A 68 -11.87 6.56 10.70
N ASP A 69 -12.43 7.47 9.89
CA ASP A 69 -12.99 7.17 8.57
C ASP A 69 -11.87 7.24 7.53
N HIS A 70 -11.00 6.23 7.43
CA HIS A 70 -9.81 6.30 6.59
C HIS A 70 -10.07 5.82 5.17
N ALA A 71 -9.35 6.40 4.21
CA ALA A 71 -9.53 6.07 2.81
C ALA A 71 -8.23 6.18 2.00
N GLN A 72 -8.08 5.30 1.02
CA GLN A 72 -6.91 5.22 0.16
C GLN A 72 -7.34 4.97 -1.30
N TYR A 73 -6.61 5.58 -2.24
CA TYR A 73 -6.68 5.28 -3.66
C TYR A 73 -5.27 5.07 -4.18
N SER A 74 -5.02 3.92 -4.79
CA SER A 74 -3.73 3.52 -5.33
C SER A 74 -3.86 3.02 -6.76
N ILE A 75 -2.81 3.22 -7.54
CA ILE A 75 -2.64 2.70 -8.89
C ILE A 75 -1.39 1.83 -8.89
N ALA A 76 -1.55 0.56 -9.22
CA ALA A 76 -0.46 -0.41 -9.30
C ALA A 76 -0.29 -0.88 -10.75
N ARG A 77 0.96 -0.96 -11.21
CA ARG A 77 1.31 -1.46 -12.55
C ARG A 77 2.06 -2.78 -12.44
N TYR A 78 1.77 -3.67 -13.38
CA TYR A 78 2.22 -5.06 -13.34
C TYR A 78 2.90 -5.48 -14.64
N SER A 79 3.70 -6.54 -14.53
CA SER A 79 4.14 -7.30 -15.70
C SER A 79 2.98 -8.05 -16.34
N GLU A 80 3.16 -8.49 -17.58
CA GLU A 80 2.15 -9.31 -18.26
C GLU A 80 1.95 -10.66 -17.56
N GLU A 81 3.02 -11.25 -17.04
CA GLU A 81 2.99 -12.48 -16.24
C GLU A 81 2.13 -12.30 -14.98
N ALA A 82 2.33 -11.21 -14.23
CA ALA A 82 1.58 -10.95 -13.01
C ALA A 82 0.09 -10.71 -13.30
N VAL A 83 -0.25 -10.06 -14.41
CA VAL A 83 -1.65 -9.91 -14.84
C VAL A 83 -2.28 -11.28 -15.15
N ARG A 84 -1.58 -12.16 -15.86
CA ARG A 84 -2.07 -13.53 -16.12
C ARG A 84 -2.27 -14.32 -14.82
N GLU A 85 -1.37 -14.18 -13.86
CA GLU A 85 -1.51 -14.81 -12.53
C GLU A 85 -2.73 -14.26 -11.78
N MET A 86 -2.95 -12.95 -11.79
CA MET A 86 -4.13 -12.34 -11.19
C MET A 86 -5.42 -12.84 -11.84
N LEU A 87 -5.51 -12.87 -13.17
CA LEU A 87 -6.70 -13.32 -13.89
C LEU A 87 -7.01 -14.82 -13.71
N ALA A 88 -6.03 -15.62 -13.27
CA ALA A 88 -6.25 -17.02 -12.92
C ALA A 88 -6.89 -17.20 -11.53
N MET A 89 -6.98 -16.12 -10.72
CA MET A 89 -7.59 -16.15 -9.40
C MET A 89 -9.13 -16.09 -9.50
N PRO A 90 -9.87 -16.79 -8.63
CA PRO A 90 -11.32 -16.96 -8.76
C PRO A 90 -12.15 -15.71 -8.41
N ASP A 91 -11.52 -14.71 -7.80
CA ASP A 91 -12.18 -13.55 -7.22
C ASP A 91 -12.58 -12.49 -8.26
N TRP A 92 -11.94 -12.49 -9.42
CA TRP A 92 -12.19 -11.49 -10.47
C TRP A 92 -13.50 -11.73 -11.21
N VAL A 93 -14.26 -10.66 -11.38
CA VAL A 93 -15.49 -10.64 -12.15
C VAL A 93 -15.30 -9.78 -13.39
N SER A 94 -15.73 -10.26 -14.56
CA SER A 94 -15.71 -9.47 -15.80
C SER A 94 -16.65 -8.26 -15.71
N ILE A 95 -16.23 -7.12 -16.25
CA ILE A 95 -16.99 -5.86 -16.29
C ILE A 95 -18.08 -5.85 -17.38
N GLU A 96 -18.08 -6.79 -18.35
CA GLU A 96 -18.93 -6.80 -19.56
C GLU A 96 -20.36 -6.23 -19.43
N SER A 97 -21.08 -6.56 -18.35
CA SER A 97 -22.45 -6.05 -18.10
C SER A 97 -22.59 -5.21 -16.82
N ALA A 98 -21.47 -4.87 -16.19
CA ALA A 98 -21.35 -4.22 -14.90
C ALA A 98 -20.66 -2.85 -14.96
N THR A 99 -20.33 -2.30 -16.13
CA THR A 99 -19.67 -0.99 -16.26
C THR A 99 -20.38 0.11 -15.45
N GLY A 100 -21.72 0.22 -15.60
CA GLY A 100 -22.49 1.19 -14.84
C GLY A 100 -22.52 0.94 -13.32
N TYR A 101 -22.43 -0.32 -12.89
CA TYR A 101 -22.32 -0.69 -11.48
C TYR A 101 -20.96 -0.30 -10.92
N VAL A 102 -19.86 -0.61 -11.61
CA VAL A 102 -18.51 -0.24 -11.20
C VAL A 102 -18.34 1.28 -11.16
N SER A 103 -18.83 2.01 -12.16
CA SER A 103 -18.85 3.48 -12.14
C SER A 103 -19.61 4.02 -10.92
N ALA A 104 -20.79 3.47 -10.62
CA ALA A 104 -21.57 3.90 -9.46
C ALA A 104 -20.85 3.63 -8.12
N LEU A 105 -20.08 2.54 -8.01
CA LEU A 105 -19.27 2.26 -6.82
C LEU A 105 -18.14 3.30 -6.64
N ILE A 106 -17.46 3.66 -7.73
CA ILE A 106 -16.39 4.67 -7.71
C ILE A 106 -16.97 6.05 -7.37
N ASP A 107 -18.12 6.41 -7.95
CA ASP A 107 -18.82 7.66 -7.64
C ASP A 107 -19.29 7.72 -6.18
N ALA A 108 -19.78 6.59 -5.64
CA ALA A 108 -20.14 6.47 -4.25
C ALA A 108 -18.92 6.66 -3.34
N PHE A 109 -17.80 6.02 -3.65
CA PHE A 109 -16.53 6.22 -2.91
C PHE A 109 -16.10 7.69 -2.91
N MET A 110 -16.15 8.36 -4.07
CA MET A 110 -15.84 9.80 -4.15
C MET A 110 -16.81 10.64 -3.32
N THR A 111 -18.10 10.30 -3.32
CA THR A 111 -19.12 10.98 -2.52
C THR A 111 -18.86 10.84 -1.02
N ASP A 112 -18.53 9.62 -0.57
CA ASP A 112 -18.19 9.32 0.82
C ASP A 112 -16.96 10.13 1.27
N LEU A 113 -15.91 10.15 0.45
CA LEU A 113 -14.72 10.97 0.70
C LEU A 113 -15.05 12.46 0.88
N GLN A 114 -15.88 13.02 0.01
CA GLN A 114 -16.29 14.43 0.09
C GLN A 114 -17.17 14.72 1.31
N GLN A 115 -17.86 13.70 1.84
CA GLN A 115 -18.65 13.82 3.07
C GLN A 115 -17.77 13.75 4.32
N TRP A 116 -16.76 12.86 4.33
CA TRP A 116 -15.83 12.73 5.46
C TRP A 116 -14.84 13.89 5.54
N TYR A 117 -14.44 14.43 4.39
CA TYR A 117 -13.44 15.49 4.25
C TYR A 117 -14.00 16.70 3.48
N PRO A 118 -15.02 17.39 4.01
CA PRO A 118 -15.71 18.47 3.30
C PRO A 118 -14.80 19.66 2.95
N GLU A 119 -13.76 19.90 3.74
CA GLU A 119 -12.74 20.92 3.50
C GLU A 119 -11.88 20.65 2.26
N ASP A 120 -11.73 19.38 1.89
CA ASP A 120 -10.89 18.93 0.77
C ASP A 120 -11.72 18.59 -0.48
N ARG A 121 -13.02 18.91 -0.49
CA ARG A 121 -13.95 18.51 -1.55
C ARG A 121 -13.47 18.82 -2.97
N GLU A 122 -12.98 20.04 -3.21
CA GLU A 122 -12.49 20.45 -4.54
C GLU A 122 -11.22 19.70 -4.92
N LYS A 123 -10.31 19.50 -3.97
CA LYS A 123 -9.08 18.73 -4.15
C LYS A 123 -9.39 17.27 -4.50
N ILE A 124 -10.33 16.65 -3.78
CA ILE A 124 -10.80 15.29 -4.06
C ILE A 124 -11.35 15.21 -5.49
N ALA A 125 -12.23 16.14 -5.88
CA ALA A 125 -12.78 16.16 -7.24
C ALA A 125 -11.68 16.30 -8.31
N GLN A 126 -10.69 17.18 -8.10
CA GLN A 126 -9.57 17.34 -9.03
C GLN A 126 -8.70 16.10 -9.13
N LEU A 127 -8.49 15.35 -8.04
CA LEU A 127 -7.70 14.11 -8.05
C LEU A 127 -8.32 13.05 -8.98
N PHE A 128 -9.65 12.88 -8.95
CA PHE A 128 -10.34 11.93 -9.82
C PHE A 128 -10.40 12.37 -11.29
N VAL A 129 -10.25 13.67 -11.57
CA VAL A 129 -10.06 14.18 -12.94
C VAL A 129 -8.64 13.93 -13.44
N GLN A 130 -7.64 14.08 -12.57
CA GLN A 130 -6.21 13.90 -12.93
C GLN A 130 -5.82 12.43 -13.03
N HIS A 131 -6.41 11.58 -12.18
CA HIS A 131 -6.09 10.16 -12.07
C HIS A 131 -7.38 9.30 -12.12
N PRO A 132 -8.18 9.38 -13.20
CA PRO A 132 -9.40 8.59 -13.29
C PRO A 132 -9.08 7.10 -13.34
N PRO A 133 -9.84 6.23 -12.64
CA PRO A 133 -9.85 4.81 -12.95
C PRO A 133 -10.28 4.62 -14.41
N VAL A 134 -9.44 3.96 -15.21
CA VAL A 134 -9.72 3.68 -16.62
C VAL A 134 -10.14 2.23 -16.75
N PHE A 135 -11.34 2.01 -17.26
CA PHE A 135 -11.83 0.66 -17.54
C PHE A 135 -12.90 0.62 -18.64
N ASP A 136 -13.05 -0.56 -19.25
CA ASP A 136 -14.11 -0.87 -20.21
C ASP A 136 -14.72 -2.26 -19.99
N GLU A 137 -15.54 -2.73 -20.94
CA GLU A 137 -16.29 -3.98 -20.86
C GLU A 137 -15.40 -5.25 -20.88
N GLN A 138 -14.12 -5.15 -21.25
CA GLN A 138 -13.18 -6.27 -21.31
C GLN A 138 -12.35 -6.42 -20.03
N ASP A 139 -12.50 -5.47 -19.10
CA ASP A 139 -11.75 -5.42 -17.87
C ASP A 139 -12.41 -6.23 -16.75
N TYR A 140 -11.74 -6.27 -15.60
CA TYR A 140 -12.15 -7.07 -14.46
C TYR A 140 -12.26 -6.20 -13.22
N TYR A 141 -13.15 -6.57 -12.31
CA TYR A 141 -13.30 -5.90 -11.03
C TYR A 141 -13.46 -6.89 -9.90
N LEU A 142 -13.17 -6.41 -8.70
CA LEU A 142 -13.38 -7.09 -7.43
C LEU A 142 -13.95 -6.08 -6.45
N VAL A 143 -14.97 -6.51 -5.71
CA VAL A 143 -15.53 -5.73 -4.59
C VAL A 143 -15.54 -6.61 -3.36
N LYS A 144 -15.02 -6.09 -2.25
CA LYS A 144 -15.17 -6.69 -0.91
C LYS A 144 -15.87 -5.67 -0.03
N ASN A 145 -16.81 -6.14 0.79
CA ASN A 145 -17.45 -5.33 1.84
C ASN A 145 -17.39 -6.13 3.13
N GLU A 146 -16.99 -5.49 4.21
CA GLU A 146 -17.02 -6.05 5.56
C GLU A 146 -18.22 -5.51 6.34
N SER A 147 -18.53 -6.16 7.46
CA SER A 147 -19.75 -5.87 8.25
C SER A 147 -19.75 -4.53 8.98
N ASP A 148 -18.59 -3.93 9.16
CA ASP A 148 -18.33 -2.63 9.79
C ASP A 148 -18.49 -1.43 8.83
N GLY A 149 -18.62 -1.69 7.53
CA GLY A 149 -18.73 -0.66 6.50
C GLY A 149 -17.42 -0.47 5.71
N ASP A 150 -16.38 -1.24 6.03
CA ASP A 150 -15.16 -1.26 5.25
C ASP A 150 -15.43 -1.83 3.85
N ARG A 151 -14.84 -1.22 2.83
CA ARG A 151 -15.04 -1.58 1.44
C ARG A 151 -13.78 -1.44 0.60
N LEU A 152 -13.55 -2.43 -0.24
CA LEU A 152 -12.55 -2.45 -1.32
C LEU A 152 -13.27 -2.42 -2.66
N ILE A 153 -12.83 -1.54 -3.56
CA ILE A 153 -13.17 -1.56 -4.98
C ILE A 153 -11.83 -1.68 -5.73
N ALA A 154 -11.64 -2.78 -6.44
CA ALA A 154 -10.47 -3.01 -7.27
C ALA A 154 -10.90 -3.19 -8.73
N VAL A 155 -10.21 -2.52 -9.65
CA VAL A 155 -10.46 -2.59 -11.10
C VAL A 155 -9.14 -2.89 -11.81
N LEU A 156 -9.07 -4.02 -12.46
CA LEU A 156 -7.92 -4.48 -13.24
C LEU A 156 -8.20 -4.25 -14.72
N ASN A 157 -7.39 -3.40 -15.35
CA ASN A 157 -7.32 -3.28 -16.80
C ASN A 157 -6.12 -4.11 -17.31
N PRO A 158 -6.35 -5.29 -17.93
CA PRO A 158 -5.26 -6.17 -18.35
C PRO A 158 -4.40 -5.58 -19.47
N ASP A 159 -5.01 -4.83 -20.39
CA ASP A 159 -4.33 -4.23 -21.54
C ASP A 159 -3.32 -3.15 -21.13
N LEU A 160 -3.70 -2.31 -20.17
CA LEU A 160 -2.85 -1.30 -19.54
C LEU A 160 -1.99 -1.89 -18.42
N ARG A 161 -2.18 -3.17 -18.07
CA ARG A 161 -1.53 -3.87 -16.95
C ARG A 161 -1.61 -3.06 -15.64
N THR A 162 -2.76 -2.46 -15.41
CA THR A 162 -2.96 -1.48 -14.35
C THR A 162 -4.11 -1.91 -13.45
N LEU A 163 -3.87 -1.88 -12.15
CA LEU A 163 -4.83 -2.14 -11.10
C LEU A 163 -5.12 -0.84 -10.35
N TYR A 164 -6.37 -0.43 -10.34
CA TYR A 164 -6.89 0.66 -9.53
C TYR A 164 -7.49 0.08 -8.25
N VAL A 165 -7.07 0.56 -7.09
CA VAL A 165 -7.59 0.08 -5.79
C VAL A 165 -8.05 1.25 -4.95
N LEU A 166 -9.34 1.23 -4.60
CA LEU A 166 -10.00 2.21 -3.74
C LEU A 166 -10.43 1.50 -2.47
N GLU A 167 -9.97 1.98 -1.33
CA GLU A 167 -10.19 1.39 -0.01
C GLU A 167 -10.83 2.44 0.89
N SER A 168 -11.93 2.10 1.55
CA SER A 168 -12.58 2.94 2.55
C SER A 168 -12.87 2.13 3.81
N TYR A 169 -12.70 2.73 4.97
CA TYR A 169 -12.82 2.08 6.26
C TYR A 169 -13.56 2.99 7.25
N GLN A 170 -14.49 2.47 8.07
CA GLN A 170 -15.44 3.24 8.90
C GLN A 170 -15.44 2.88 10.40
#